data_AF-A0AA89BTC8-F1
#
_entry.id   AF-A0AA89BTC8-F1
#
_cell.length_a   1.000
_cell.length_b   1.000
_cell.length_c   1.000
_cell.angle_alpha   90.00
_cell.angle_beta   90.00
_cell.angle_gamma   90.00
#
_symmetry.space_group_name_H-M   'P 1'
#
loop_
_entity.id
_entity.type
_entity.pdbx_description
1 polymer ?
#
loop_
_entity_poly.entity_id
_entity_poly.type
_entity_poly.pdbx_seq_one_letter_code
_entity_poly.pdbx_strand_id
1 'polypeptide(L)'
;MILTDEELIRWGFPEDVWFHVDKVSSAHVYLRLHPNETLDDVPQAIITDCAQLVKANSIQGNKMNNVDIVYTMWDNLKKTQGMDVGQVGFHKDKEVRKVRIEKRLNEIVNRLNKTKTEEHPDFRKMREDRDRQERECQKQKALEQRKKEKELEEQRKQEAEKR
;
A
#
# COMPACT_ATOMS: atom_id res chain seq x y z
N MET A 1 -22.66 4.41 -2.54
CA MET A 1 -22.62 3.80 -1.19
C MET A 1 -21.33 4.28 -0.54
N ILE A 2 -21.41 5.00 0.58
CA ILE A 2 -20.25 5.65 1.21
C ILE A 2 -19.42 4.54 1.87
N LEU A 3 -18.46 3.97 1.13
CA LEU A 3 -17.45 3.09 1.71
C LEU A 3 -16.58 3.95 2.61
N THR A 4 -16.61 3.68 3.91
CA THR A 4 -15.88 4.46 4.90
C THR A 4 -14.39 4.16 4.77
N ASP A 5 -13.54 5.18 4.95
CA ASP A 5 -12.06 5.09 4.94
C ASP A 5 -11.49 3.88 5.73
N GLU A 6 -12.26 3.32 6.65
CA GLU A 6 -11.91 2.19 7.49
C GLU A 6 -11.82 0.83 6.77
N GLU A 7 -12.63 0.60 5.72
CA GLU A 7 -12.55 -0.65 4.95
C GLU A 7 -11.30 -0.69 4.07
N LEU A 8 -10.90 0.45 3.52
CA LEU A 8 -9.63 0.61 2.80
C LEU A 8 -8.43 0.36 3.71
N ILE A 9 -8.47 0.87 4.95
CA ILE A 9 -7.42 0.57 5.95
C ILE A 9 -7.41 -0.93 6.30
N ARG A 10 -8.56 -1.61 6.33
CA ARG A 10 -8.62 -3.02 6.73
C ARG A 10 -8.18 -3.99 5.62
N TRP A 11 -8.45 -3.65 4.37
CA TRP A 11 -8.23 -4.54 3.21
C TRP A 11 -7.13 -4.06 2.26
N GLY A 12 -6.41 -2.97 2.57
CA GLY A 12 -5.30 -2.43 1.77
C GLY A 12 -4.07 -3.32 1.74
N PHE A 13 -3.37 -3.39 0.61
CA PHE A 13 -2.26 -4.31 0.36
C PHE A 13 -0.96 -3.86 1.04
N PRO A 14 -0.02 -4.78 1.36
CA PRO A 14 1.27 -4.38 1.93
C PRO A 14 2.09 -3.48 0.98
N GLU A 15 1.83 -3.53 -0.32
CA GLU A 15 2.43 -2.65 -1.33
C GLU A 15 1.72 -1.29 -1.47
N ASP A 16 0.63 -1.05 -0.74
CA ASP A 16 -0.08 0.21 -0.80
C ASP A 16 0.65 1.27 0.05
N VAL A 17 0.95 2.42 -0.54
CA VAL A 17 1.47 3.60 0.15
C VAL A 17 0.30 4.48 0.56
N TRP A 18 0.22 4.78 1.84
CA TRP A 18 -0.81 5.64 2.41
C TRP A 18 -0.31 7.08 2.54
N PHE A 19 -1.18 8.03 2.21
CA PHE A 19 -0.92 9.47 2.31
C PHE A 19 -2.01 10.16 3.12
N HIS A 20 -1.60 11.14 3.94
CA HIS A 20 -2.50 11.95 4.77
C HIS A 20 -1.86 13.31 5.10
N VAL A 21 -2.66 14.32 5.41
CA VAL A 21 -2.15 15.61 5.86
C VAL A 21 -1.68 15.56 7.33
N ASP A 22 -0.51 16.10 7.65
CA ASP A 22 -0.05 16.22 9.04
C ASP A 22 -1.01 17.12 9.84
N LYS A 23 -1.44 16.67 11.03
CA LYS A 23 -2.22 17.42 12.05
C LYS A 23 -3.64 17.87 11.69
N VAL A 24 -4.09 17.74 10.45
CA VAL A 24 -5.47 18.11 10.07
C VAL A 24 -6.19 16.95 9.41
N SER A 25 -7.51 16.92 9.58
CA SER A 25 -8.37 15.92 8.94
C SER A 25 -8.31 16.06 7.42
N SER A 26 -8.06 14.95 6.74
CA SER A 26 -7.97 14.88 5.29
C SER A 26 -8.42 13.52 4.77
N ALA A 27 -8.72 13.44 3.48
CA ALA A 27 -8.96 12.16 2.84
C ALA A 27 -7.68 11.30 2.83
N HIS A 28 -7.84 9.99 3.03
CA HIS A 28 -6.75 9.04 2.82
C HIS A 28 -6.60 8.74 1.33
N VAL A 29 -5.39 8.89 0.82
CA VAL A 29 -5.06 8.48 -0.55
C VAL A 29 -4.11 7.30 -0.48
N TYR A 30 -4.38 6.29 -1.31
CA TYR A 30 -3.54 5.10 -1.44
C TYR A 30 -2.92 5.07 -2.83
N LEU A 31 -1.62 4.82 -2.90
CA LEU A 31 -0.91 4.52 -4.13
C LEU A 31 -0.50 3.05 -4.10
N ARG A 32 -1.01 2.24 -5.03
CA ARG A 32 -0.61 0.83 -5.13
C ARG A 32 0.65 0.70 -5.95
N LEU A 33 1.72 0.18 -5.35
CA LEU A 33 2.96 -0.11 -6.05
C LEU A 33 2.92 -1.48 -6.73
N HIS A 34 3.79 -1.68 -7.72
CA HIS A 34 3.98 -2.99 -8.32
C HIS A 34 4.66 -3.95 -7.31
N PRO A 35 4.48 -5.27 -7.48
CA PRO A 35 5.16 -6.26 -6.64
C PRO A 35 6.69 -6.05 -6.68
N ASN A 36 7.29 -5.92 -5.49
CA ASN A 36 8.72 -5.63 -5.25
C ASN A 36 9.18 -4.16 -5.44
N GLU A 37 8.29 -3.22 -5.74
CA GLU A 37 8.64 -1.80 -5.66
C GLU A 37 8.60 -1.31 -4.21
N THR A 38 9.54 -0.43 -3.88
CA THR A 38 9.63 0.19 -2.56
C THR A 38 9.30 1.69 -2.64
N LEU A 39 9.13 2.32 -1.48
CA LEU A 39 8.86 3.75 -1.40
C LEU A 39 9.98 4.62 -2.01
N ASP A 40 11.20 4.09 -2.10
CA ASP A 40 12.36 4.75 -2.71
C ASP A 40 12.34 4.71 -4.24
N ASP A 41 11.63 3.74 -4.83
CA ASP A 41 11.50 3.61 -6.28
C ASP A 41 10.44 4.57 -6.86
N VAL A 42 9.58 5.12 -6.01
CA VAL A 42 8.48 6.00 -6.42
C VAL A 42 9.02 7.38 -6.83
N PRO A 43 8.78 7.82 -8.08
CA PRO A 43 9.22 9.13 -8.51
C PRO A 43 8.62 10.25 -7.66
N GLN A 44 9.43 11.24 -7.30
CA GLN A 44 8.99 12.42 -6.53
C GLN A 44 7.80 13.15 -7.17
N ALA A 45 7.68 13.09 -8.50
CA ALA A 45 6.55 13.63 -9.24
C ALA A 45 5.23 12.96 -8.84
N ILE A 46 5.21 11.63 -8.70
CA ILE A 46 4.01 10.88 -8.28
C ILE A 46 3.68 11.17 -6.82
N ILE A 47 4.69 11.22 -5.94
CA ILE A 47 4.52 11.60 -4.53
C ILE A 47 3.90 13.00 -4.43
N THR A 48 4.39 13.94 -5.25
CA THR A 48 3.86 15.31 -5.31
C THR A 48 2.42 15.34 -5.80
N ASP A 49 2.10 14.57 -6.84
CA ASP A 49 0.75 14.43 -7.37
C ASP A 49 -0.23 13.90 -6.31
N CYS A 50 0.14 12.82 -5.60
CA CYS A 50 -0.62 12.26 -4.48
C CYS A 50 -0.78 13.28 -3.35
N ALA A 51 0.30 13.97 -2.97
CA ALA A 51 0.28 14.98 -1.93
C ALA A 51 -0.64 16.18 -2.26
N GLN A 52 -0.65 16.61 -3.52
CA GLN A 52 -1.56 17.65 -4.02
C GLN A 52 -3.02 17.20 -3.97
N LEU A 53 -3.29 15.94 -4.30
CA LEU A 53 -4.63 15.36 -4.23
C LEU A 53 -5.15 15.29 -2.78
N VAL A 54 -4.32 14.79 -1.85
CA VAL A 54 -4.63 14.72 -0.41
C VAL A 54 -4.92 16.12 0.15
N LYS A 55 -4.08 17.09 -0.18
CA LYS A 55 -4.26 18.49 0.21
C LYS A 55 -5.57 19.05 -0.33
N ALA A 56 -5.89 18.81 -1.60
CA ALA A 56 -7.10 19.31 -2.23
C ALA A 56 -8.38 18.69 -1.65
N ASN A 57 -8.30 17.44 -1.19
CA ASN A 57 -9.39 16.70 -0.54
C ASN A 57 -9.40 16.85 1.00
N SER A 58 -8.61 17.77 1.56
CA SER A 58 -8.67 18.12 2.98
C SER A 58 -9.52 19.38 3.17
N ILE A 59 -10.48 19.34 4.09
CA ILE A 59 -11.37 20.49 4.38
C ILE A 59 -10.55 21.68 4.89
N GLN A 60 -9.61 21.44 5.80
CA GLN A 60 -8.75 22.46 6.39
C GLN A 60 -7.44 22.64 5.62
N GLY A 61 -6.79 21.54 5.23
CA GLY A 61 -5.49 21.55 4.55
C GLY A 61 -5.50 22.18 3.16
N ASN A 62 -6.65 22.21 2.48
CA ASN A 62 -6.80 22.88 1.18
C ASN A 62 -6.60 24.40 1.26
N LYS A 63 -6.95 25.03 2.39
CA LYS A 63 -6.84 26.49 2.59
C LYS A 63 -5.53 26.93 3.24
N MET A 64 -4.81 26.00 3.86
CA MET A 64 -3.54 26.27 4.52
C MET A 64 -2.41 26.33 3.50
N ASN A 65 -1.44 27.23 3.69
CA ASN A 65 -0.18 27.20 2.96
C ASN A 65 0.87 26.44 3.78
N ASN A 66 1.92 25.93 3.13
CA ASN A 66 3.01 25.23 3.81
C ASN A 66 2.55 24.04 4.64
N VAL A 67 1.84 23.12 3.99
CA VAL A 67 1.28 21.94 4.64
C VAL A 67 2.20 20.76 4.43
N ASP A 68 2.49 20.04 5.51
CA ASP A 68 3.23 18.79 5.45
C ASP A 68 2.25 17.63 5.19
N ILE A 69 2.54 16.83 4.19
CA ILE A 69 1.84 15.59 3.87
C ILE A 69 2.70 14.44 4.34
N VAL A 70 2.15 13.59 5.20
CA VAL A 70 2.79 12.37 5.68
C VAL A 70 2.45 11.22 4.72
N TYR A 71 3.42 10.37 4.47
CA TYR A 71 3.21 9.15 3.70
C TYR A 71 4.08 8.01 4.20
N THR A 72 3.51 6.80 4.20
CA THR A 72 4.13 5.58 4.72
C THR A 72 3.52 4.36 4.04
N MET A 73 4.21 3.22 4.08
CA MET A 73 3.63 1.94 3.67
C MET A 73 2.44 1.58 4.56
N TRP A 74 1.42 0.93 3.97
CA TRP A 74 0.23 0.45 4.67
C TRP A 74 0.57 -0.51 5.82
N ASP A 75 1.60 -1.34 5.65
CA ASP A 75 2.09 -2.27 6.69
C ASP A 75 2.51 -1.57 7.99
N ASN A 76 2.93 -0.30 7.91
CA ASN A 76 3.31 0.49 9.08
C ASN A 76 2.11 1.17 9.79
N LEU A 77 0.90 1.10 9.21
CA LEU A 77 -0.29 1.70 9.81
C LEU A 77 -0.79 0.84 10.98
N LYS A 78 -0.96 1.49 12.13
CA LYS A 78 -1.49 0.86 13.33
C LYS A 78 -2.83 1.46 13.68
N LYS A 79 -3.89 0.65 13.61
CA LYS A 79 -5.22 1.05 14.08
C LYS A 79 -5.64 0.19 15.28
N THR A 80 -5.90 0.85 16.41
CA THR A 80 -6.41 0.19 17.63
C THR A 80 -7.91 0.45 17.78
N GLN A 81 -8.66 -0.48 18.37
CA GLN A 81 -10.12 -0.33 18.57
C GLN A 81 -10.54 0.90 19.40
N GLY A 82 -9.63 1.49 20.18
CA GLY A 82 -9.90 2.71 20.95
C GLY A 82 -9.58 4.02 20.22
N MET A 83 -9.20 3.98 18.94
CA MET A 83 -8.94 5.19 18.14
C MET A 83 -10.21 5.67 17.45
N ASP A 84 -10.41 6.99 17.42
CA ASP A 84 -11.54 7.62 16.74
C ASP A 84 -11.54 7.31 15.23
N VAL A 85 -12.73 7.41 14.64
CA VAL A 85 -12.92 7.21 13.19
C VAL A 85 -12.06 8.22 12.42
N GLY A 86 -11.12 7.70 11.63
CA GLY A 86 -10.15 8.49 10.86
C GLY A 86 -8.81 8.71 11.55
N GLN A 87 -8.65 8.35 12.82
CA GLN A 87 -7.36 8.36 13.48
C GLN A 87 -6.57 7.09 13.16
N VAL A 88 -5.32 7.27 12.73
CA VAL A 88 -4.39 6.18 12.41
C VAL A 88 -3.08 6.44 13.14
N GLY A 89 -2.57 5.44 13.84
CA GLY A 89 -1.23 5.44 14.44
C GLY A 89 -0.20 4.80 13.52
N PHE A 90 1.06 4.84 13.92
CA PHE A 90 2.16 4.19 13.20
C PHE A 90 2.85 3.17 14.11
N HIS A 91 3.34 2.07 13.52
CA HIS A 91 4.18 1.11 14.24
C HIS A 91 5.59 1.66 14.45
N LYS A 92 6.14 2.32 13.43
CA LYS A 92 7.46 2.94 13.42
C LYS A 92 7.38 4.33 12.79
N ASP A 93 7.44 5.37 13.62
CA ASP A 93 7.47 6.77 13.15
C ASP A 93 8.67 7.09 12.27
N LYS A 94 9.77 6.32 12.38
CA LYS A 94 10.98 6.51 11.55
C LYS A 94 10.77 6.18 10.07
N GLU A 95 9.78 5.33 9.75
CA GLU A 95 9.47 4.95 8.36
C GLU A 95 8.47 5.92 7.73
N VAL A 96 7.91 6.85 8.50
CA VAL A 96 7.00 7.88 8.01
C VAL A 96 7.80 8.99 7.35
N ARG A 97 7.57 9.19 6.06
CA ARG A 97 8.17 10.29 5.28
C ARG A 97 7.22 11.47 5.21
N LYS A 98 7.77 12.66 5.01
CA LYS A 98 6.99 13.90 4.88
C LYS A 98 7.39 14.64 3.61
N VAL A 99 6.40 15.22 2.94
CA VAL A 99 6.60 16.14 1.82
C VAL A 99 5.88 17.45 2.10
N ARG A 100 6.61 18.56 1.98
CA ARG A 100 6.05 19.89 2.22
C ARG A 100 5.47 20.45 0.93
N ILE A 101 4.20 20.82 0.97
CA ILE A 101 3.48 21.45 -0.14
C ILE A 101 3.11 22.87 0.24
N GLU A 102 3.72 23.85 -0.42
CA GLU A 102 3.49 25.27 -0.16
C GLU A 102 2.08 25.70 -0.56
N LYS A 103 1.70 25.42 -1.81
CA LYS A 103 0.40 25.81 -2.38
C LYS A 103 -0.23 24.65 -3.14
N ARG A 104 -1.57 24.66 -3.18
CA ARG A 104 -2.32 23.75 -4.04
C ARG A 104 -2.08 24.09 -5.50
N LEU A 105 -1.76 23.08 -6.30
CA LEU A 105 -1.65 23.19 -7.75
C LEU A 105 -2.90 22.61 -8.41
N ASN A 106 -3.80 23.49 -8.84
CA ASN A 106 -5.07 23.08 -9.46
C ASN A 106 -4.87 22.27 -10.75
N GLU A 107 -3.82 22.53 -11.51
CA GLU A 107 -3.53 21.81 -12.76
C GLU A 107 -3.32 20.32 -12.53
N ILE A 108 -2.56 19.96 -11.48
CA ILE A 108 -2.29 18.57 -11.10
C ILE A 108 -3.59 17.88 -10.67
N VAL A 109 -4.33 18.52 -9.76
CA VAL A 109 -5.59 17.97 -9.24
C VAL A 109 -6.61 17.78 -10.37
N ASN A 110 -6.72 18.74 -11.29
CA ASN A 110 -7.62 18.67 -12.43
C ASN A 110 -7.21 17.59 -13.42
N ARG A 111 -5.91 17.40 -13.67
CA ARG A 111 -5.39 16.30 -14.50
C ARG A 111 -5.77 14.95 -13.91
N LEU A 112 -5.53 14.75 -12.61
CA LEU A 112 -5.83 13.50 -11.91
C LEU A 112 -7.33 13.21 -11.87
N ASN A 113 -8.16 14.23 -11.63
CA ASN A 113 -9.61 14.08 -11.63
C ASN A 113 -10.18 13.73 -13.01
N LYS A 114 -9.55 14.18 -14.10
CA LYS A 114 -9.97 13.82 -15.48
C LYS A 114 -9.71 12.36 -15.80
N THR A 115 -8.66 11.77 -15.24
CA THR A 115 -8.32 10.35 -15.40
C THR A 115 -8.91 9.47 -14.31
N LYS A 116 -9.70 10.04 -13.40
CA LYS A 116 -10.33 9.31 -12.29
C LYS A 116 -11.43 8.42 -12.85
N THR A 117 -11.25 7.11 -12.70
CA THR A 117 -12.33 6.13 -12.89
C THR A 117 -12.82 5.70 -11.53
N GLU A 118 -14.12 5.84 -11.27
CA GLU A 118 -14.74 5.38 -10.03
C GLU A 118 -15.19 3.93 -10.21
N GLU A 119 -14.28 3.00 -9.94
CA GLU A 119 -14.61 1.59 -9.79
C GLU A 119 -14.92 1.31 -8.31
N HIS A 120 -15.91 0.47 -8.05
CA HIS A 120 -16.25 -0.01 -6.71
C HIS A 120 -15.89 -1.48 -6.56
N PRO A 121 -14.58 -1.84 -6.57
CA PRO A 121 -14.18 -3.21 -6.39
C PRO A 121 -14.47 -3.68 -4.96
N ASP A 122 -14.94 -4.93 -4.83
CA ASP A 122 -15.05 -5.61 -3.54
C ASP A 122 -13.65 -5.90 -2.99
N PHE A 123 -13.11 -4.98 -2.18
CA PHE A 123 -11.76 -5.09 -1.60
C PHE A 123 -11.55 -6.39 -0.80
N ARG A 124 -12.59 -6.83 -0.09
CA ARG A 124 -12.58 -8.09 0.66
C ARG A 124 -12.36 -9.28 -0.28
N LYS A 125 -13.08 -9.32 -1.40
CA LYS A 125 -12.97 -10.40 -2.39
C LYS A 125 -11.59 -10.39 -3.06
N MET A 126 -11.07 -9.22 -3.44
CA MET A 126 -9.73 -9.09 -4.01
C MET A 126 -8.63 -9.62 -3.07
N ARG A 127 -8.74 -9.33 -1.77
CA ARG A 127 -7.79 -9.82 -0.77
C ARG A 127 -7.93 -11.32 -0.55
N GLU A 128 -9.15 -11.84 -0.44
CA GLU A 128 -9.39 -13.29 -0.31
C GLU A 128 -8.92 -14.09 -1.54
N ASP A 129 -9.09 -13.54 -2.76
CA ASP A 129 -8.59 -14.15 -3.99
C ASP A 129 -7.05 -14.16 -4.05
N ARG A 130 -6.39 -13.06 -3.66
CA ARG A 130 -4.92 -13.02 -3.56
C ARG A 130 -4.40 -14.00 -2.51
N ASP A 131 -4.97 -14.02 -1.31
CA ASP A 131 -4.58 -14.96 -0.24
C ASP A 131 -4.80 -16.42 -0.64
N ARG A 132 -5.82 -16.70 -1.48
CA ARG A 132 -6.01 -18.02 -2.07
C ARG A 132 -4.89 -18.36 -3.05
N GLN A 133 -4.59 -17.46 -4.00
CA GLN A 133 -3.55 -17.66 -5.00
C GLN A 133 -2.16 -17.81 -4.38
N GLU A 134 -1.83 -17.01 -3.36
CA GLU A 134 -0.55 -17.10 -2.66
C GLU A 134 -0.41 -18.44 -1.92
N ARG A 135 -1.47 -18.91 -1.25
CA ARG A 135 -1.46 -20.24 -0.60
C ARG A 135 -1.33 -21.38 -1.60
N GLU A 136 -1.97 -21.30 -2.76
CA GLU A 136 -1.84 -22.31 -3.80
C GLU A 136 -0.45 -22.32 -4.42
N CYS A 137 0.10 -21.14 -4.75
CA CYS A 137 1.46 -20.99 -5.26
C CYS A 137 2.50 -21.52 -4.25
N GLN A 138 2.34 -21.21 -2.96
CA GLN A 138 3.26 -21.67 -1.92
C GLN A 138 3.18 -23.20 -1.72
N LYS A 139 1.98 -23.79 -1.79
CA LYS A 139 1.81 -25.25 -1.77
C LYS A 139 2.46 -25.92 -2.98
N GLN A 140 2.31 -25.36 -4.18
CA GLN A 140 2.94 -25.89 -5.40
C GLN A 140 4.46 -25.83 -5.30
N LYS A 141 5.02 -24.68 -4.91
CA LYS A 141 6.47 -24.52 -4.70
C LYS A 141 7.04 -25.48 -3.65
N ALA A 142 6.34 -25.67 -2.53
CA ALA A 142 6.75 -26.61 -1.48
C ALA A 142 6.72 -28.07 -1.98
N LEU A 143 5.71 -28.44 -2.78
CA LEU A 143 5.62 -29.77 -3.38
C LEU A 143 6.74 -30.00 -4.42
N GLU A 144 7.02 -29.01 -5.26
CA GLU A 144 8.13 -29.08 -6.23
C GLU A 144 9.50 -29.15 -5.54
N GLN A 145 9.74 -28.36 -4.49
CA GLN A 145 10.98 -28.46 -3.71
C GLN A 145 11.14 -29.84 -3.09
N ARG A 146 10.07 -30.38 -2.48
CA ARG A 146 10.11 -31.71 -1.87
C ARG A 146 10.32 -32.83 -2.89
N LYS A 147 9.81 -32.68 -4.12
CA LYS A 147 10.09 -33.61 -5.22
C LYS A 147 11.55 -33.53 -5.66
N LYS A 148 12.07 -32.32 -5.90
CA LYS A 148 13.47 -32.08 -6.29
C LYS A 148 14.46 -32.60 -5.24
N GLU A 149 14.18 -32.40 -3.94
CA GLU A 149 15.01 -32.94 -2.86
C GLU A 149 15.03 -34.47 -2.84
N LYS A 150 13.88 -35.12 -3.05
CA LYS A 150 13.81 -36.58 -3.14
C LYS A 150 14.57 -37.13 -4.34
N GLU A 151 14.39 -36.54 -5.51
CA GLU A 151 15.12 -36.94 -6.74
C GLU A 151 16.63 -36.76 -6.57
N LEU A 152 17.07 -35.67 -5.92
CA LEU A 152 18.48 -35.41 -5.64
C LEU A 152 19.06 -36.41 -4.62
N GLU A 153 18.29 -36.80 -3.60
CA GLU A 153 18.71 -37.81 -2.63
C GLU A 153 18.81 -39.21 -3.26
N GLU A 154 17.88 -39.58 -4.13
CA GLU A 154 17.91 -40.84 -4.89
C GLU A 154 19.10 -40.87 -5.85
N GLN A 155 19.39 -39.78 -6.56
CA GLN A 155 20.57 -39.67 -7.41
C GLN A 155 21.87 -39.81 -6.61
N ARG A 156 21.98 -39.14 -5.45
CA ARG A 156 23.15 -39.27 -4.56
C ARG A 156 23.35 -40.70 -4.06
N LYS A 157 22.28 -41.43 -3.73
CA LYS A 157 22.36 -42.84 -3.32
C LYS A 157 22.84 -43.74 -4.46
N GLN A 158 22.30 -43.56 -5.67
CA GLN A 158 22.73 -44.32 -6.85
C GLN A 158 24.19 -44.05 -7.24
N GLU A 159 24.66 -42.82 -7.07
CA GLU A 159 26.05 -42.45 -7.35
C GLU A 159 27.02 -42.99 -6.29
N ALA A 160 26.58 -43.09 -5.03
CA ALA A 160 27.34 -43.72 -3.95
C ALA A 160 27.40 -45.26 -4.07
N GLU A 161 26.34 -45.92 -4.59
CA GLU A 161 26.35 -47.37 -4.84
C GLU A 161 27.15 -47.77 -6.08
N LYS A 162 27.40 -46.84 -7.01
CA LYS A 162 28.20 -47.08 -8.23
C LYS A 162 29.71 -46.83 -8.04
N ARG A 163 30.15 -46.41 -6.84
CA ARG A 163 31.53 -46.04 -6.54
C ARG A 163 32.18 -47.03 -5.57
#